data_AF-A0A552R100-F1
#
_entry.id   AF-A0A552R100-F1
#
_cell.length_a   1.000
_cell.length_b   1.000
_cell.length_c   1.000
_cell.angle_alpha   90.00
_cell.angle_beta   90.00
_cell.angle_gamma   90.00
#
_symmetry.space_group_name_H-M   'P 1'
#
loop_
_entity.id
_entity.type
_entity.pdbx_description
1 polymer ?
#
loop_
_entity_poly.entity_id
_entity_poly.type
_entity_poly.pdbx_seq_one_letter_code
_entity_poly.pdbx_strand_id
1 'polypeptide(L)'
;MYETGSWTFHVVAGGWTKCVGNDDRTAYLRLKPSERDPARLVTCATFMESNRPISSATWAQVPFATIERMAEDRAMDLVAAGAGQSTAIEDLERHFKEQIAAGRVQRFTFSEHTPYVPEPVEQPSTPLVRPQRITDDFLKDVAAQYRWLAHINEAPGPAIAEQTGAPVRTVQGWILRARKRGFLPPGRPGRAG
;
A
#
# COMPACT_ATOMS: atom_id res chain seq x y z
N MET A 1 8.59 -4.83 10.48
CA MET A 1 9.05 -3.44 10.39
C MET A 1 8.34 -2.89 9.18
N TYR A 2 7.21 -2.20 9.38
CA TYR A 2 6.42 -1.66 8.28
C TYR A 2 6.97 -0.27 7.98
N GLU A 3 7.66 -0.14 6.84
CA GLU A 3 8.17 1.15 6.38
C GLU A 3 6.99 2.06 6.05
N THR A 4 6.88 3.17 6.78
CA THR A 4 6.03 4.29 6.40
C THR A 4 6.50 4.80 5.04
N GLY A 5 5.78 4.44 3.98
CA GLY A 5 6.07 4.89 2.64
C GLY A 5 5.69 6.35 2.47
N SER A 6 6.64 7.27 2.59
CA SER A 6 6.47 8.60 2.03
C SER A 6 6.80 8.53 0.56
N TRP A 7 5.93 9.13 -0.24
CA TRP A 7 6.12 9.23 -1.67
C TRP A 7 6.15 10.69 -2.08
N THR A 8 7.12 11.03 -2.91
CA THR A 8 7.16 12.33 -3.60
C THR A 8 6.81 12.10 -5.06
N PHE A 9 5.89 12.89 -5.56
CA PHE A 9 5.43 12.81 -6.94
C PHE A 9 5.67 14.12 -7.66
N HIS A 10 6.10 14.01 -8.92
CA HIS A 10 6.32 15.11 -9.83
C HIS A 10 5.45 14.87 -11.06
N VAL A 11 4.47 15.74 -11.31
CA VAL A 11 3.65 15.71 -12.52
C VAL A 11 4.17 16.75 -13.49
N VAL A 12 4.41 16.34 -14.73
CA VAL A 12 4.85 17.23 -15.82
C VAL A 12 3.83 17.20 -16.96
N ALA A 13 4.04 18.08 -17.95
CA ALA A 13 3.17 18.17 -19.11
C ALA A 13 3.00 16.82 -19.82
N GLY A 14 1.78 16.54 -20.29
CA GLY A 14 1.46 15.30 -21.00
C GLY A 14 1.17 14.10 -20.11
N GLY A 15 0.97 14.36 -18.82
CA GLY A 15 0.46 13.39 -17.86
C GLY A 15 1.51 12.46 -17.28
N TRP A 16 2.80 12.70 -17.56
CA TRP A 16 3.86 11.92 -16.95
C TRP A 16 4.03 12.30 -15.49
N THR A 17 4.05 11.29 -14.63
CA THR A 17 4.19 11.41 -13.20
C THR A 17 5.34 10.55 -12.71
N LYS A 18 6.39 11.17 -12.17
CA LYS A 18 7.51 10.47 -11.51
C LYS A 18 7.20 10.35 -10.03
N CYS A 19 7.26 9.13 -9.51
CA CYS A 19 6.91 8.74 -8.16
C CYS A 19 8.14 8.19 -7.46
N VAL A 20 8.64 8.87 -6.46
CA VAL A 20 9.85 8.46 -5.71
C VAL A 20 9.42 8.03 -4.32
N GLY A 21 9.62 6.75 -4.01
CA GLY A 21 9.44 6.19 -2.68
C GLY A 21 10.68 6.40 -1.80
N ASN A 22 10.54 6.19 -0.49
CA ASN A 22 11.63 6.32 0.47
C ASN A 22 12.74 5.26 0.35
N ASP A 23 12.56 4.24 -0.48
CA ASP A 23 13.41 3.05 -0.57
C ASP A 23 14.13 2.92 -1.93
N ASP A 24 14.49 4.06 -2.51
CA ASP A 24 15.14 4.21 -3.82
C ASP A 24 14.34 3.64 -5.00
N ARG A 25 13.04 3.38 -4.82
CA ARG A 25 12.16 2.98 -5.91
C ARG A 25 11.58 4.20 -6.62
N THR A 26 11.66 4.18 -7.94
CA THR A 26 11.03 5.17 -8.79
C THR A 26 9.98 4.52 -9.67
N ALA A 27 8.73 4.93 -9.57
CA ALA A 27 7.68 4.54 -10.52
C ALA A 27 7.35 5.72 -11.44
N TYR A 28 7.23 5.46 -12.73
CA TYR A 28 6.78 6.43 -13.72
C TYR A 28 5.38 6.03 -14.18
N LEU A 29 4.43 6.94 -14.03
CA LEU A 29 3.04 6.73 -14.40
C LEU A 29 2.67 7.70 -15.53
N ARG A 30 1.84 7.25 -16.46
CA ARG A 30 1.21 8.14 -17.44
C ARG A 30 -0.27 8.26 -17.11
N LEU A 31 -0.69 9.45 -16.74
CA LEU A 31 -2.07 9.81 -16.46
C LEU A 31 -2.73 10.35 -17.72
N LYS A 32 -3.99 10.01 -17.93
CA LYS A 32 -4.84 10.58 -18.97
C LYS A 32 -6.25 10.82 -18.43
N PRO A 33 -6.98 11.80 -18.98
CA PRO A 33 -8.42 11.90 -18.73
C PRO A 33 -9.12 10.59 -19.06
N SER A 34 -10.05 10.16 -18.22
CA SER A 34 -10.87 8.99 -18.47
C SER A 34 -11.79 9.23 -19.67
N GLU A 35 -11.93 8.24 -20.54
CA GLU A 35 -12.89 8.31 -21.66
C GLU A 35 -14.35 8.43 -21.16
N ARG A 36 -14.64 7.93 -19.96
CA ARG A 36 -15.99 7.95 -19.36
C ARG A 36 -16.29 9.25 -18.62
N ASP A 37 -15.25 9.88 -18.05
CA ASP A 37 -15.35 11.10 -17.26
C ASP A 37 -14.05 11.90 -17.43
N PRO A 38 -14.02 12.90 -18.33
CA PRO A 38 -12.83 13.70 -18.58
C PRO A 38 -12.33 14.50 -17.36
N ALA A 39 -13.16 14.66 -16.32
CA ALA A 39 -12.75 15.28 -15.06
C ALA A 39 -11.98 14.31 -14.14
N ARG A 40 -11.89 13.03 -14.51
CA ARG A 40 -11.12 12.01 -13.80
C ARG A 40 -9.87 11.62 -14.55
N LEU A 41 -8.80 11.39 -13.82
CA LEU A 41 -7.55 10.89 -14.38
C LEU A 41 -7.42 9.40 -14.11
N VAL A 42 -6.93 8.67 -15.11
CA VAL A 42 -6.63 7.24 -15.01
C VAL A 42 -5.19 6.99 -15.43
N THR A 43 -4.54 6.08 -14.71
CA THR A 43 -3.22 5.59 -15.08
C THR A 43 -3.32 4.67 -16.29
N CYS A 44 -2.70 5.04 -17.42
CA CYS A 44 -2.73 4.26 -18.65
C CYS A 44 -1.41 3.53 -18.97
N ALA A 45 -0.29 3.95 -18.37
CA ALA A 45 0.99 3.25 -18.49
C ALA A 45 1.79 3.40 -17.20
N THR A 46 2.56 2.36 -16.87
CA THR A 46 3.32 2.27 -15.62
C THR A 46 4.68 1.63 -15.87
N PHE A 47 5.73 2.26 -15.37
CA PHE A 47 7.10 1.76 -15.39
C PHE A 47 7.68 1.87 -13.99
N MET A 48 8.57 0.95 -13.62
CA MET A 48 9.26 1.01 -12.33
C MET A 48 10.74 0.76 -12.55
N GLU A 49 11.54 1.63 -11.96
CA GLU A 49 12.97 1.54 -11.86
C GLU A 49 13.32 1.31 -10.38
N SER A 50 14.08 0.26 -10.12
CA SER A 50 14.42 -0.17 -8.76
C SER A 50 15.72 -0.95 -8.79
N ASN A 51 16.62 -0.65 -7.85
CA ASN A 51 17.83 -1.43 -7.60
C ASN A 51 17.55 -2.76 -6.88
N ARG A 52 16.30 -2.98 -6.46
CA ARG A 52 15.80 -4.22 -5.86
C ARG A 52 14.90 -5.00 -6.83
N PRO A 53 14.77 -6.32 -6.68
CA PRO A 53 13.85 -7.12 -7.47
C PRO A 53 12.42 -6.56 -7.46
N ILE A 54 11.88 -6.36 -8.66
CA ILE A 54 10.52 -5.88 -8.84
C ILE A 54 9.58 -7.08 -8.79
N SER A 55 8.67 -7.07 -7.80
CA SER A 55 7.65 -8.10 -7.61
C SER A 55 6.26 -7.48 -7.61
N SER A 56 5.21 -8.29 -7.66
CA SER A 56 3.83 -7.81 -7.48
C SER A 56 3.63 -7.12 -6.13
N ALA A 57 4.36 -7.54 -5.09
CA ALA A 57 4.34 -6.88 -3.79
C ALA A 57 4.97 -5.48 -3.83
N THR A 58 6.03 -5.31 -4.64
CA THR A 58 6.68 -4.02 -4.89
C THR A 58 5.69 -3.05 -5.56
N TRP A 59 4.95 -3.50 -6.57
CA TRP A 59 3.92 -2.71 -7.25
C TRP A 59 2.73 -2.37 -6.35
N ALA A 60 2.36 -3.26 -5.43
CA ALA A 60 1.24 -3.04 -4.51
C ALA A 60 1.47 -1.88 -3.52
N GLN A 61 2.70 -1.38 -3.40
CA GLN A 61 3.06 -0.26 -2.53
C GLN A 61 2.94 1.11 -3.22
N VAL A 62 2.76 1.13 -4.55
CA VAL A 62 2.56 2.39 -5.30
C VAL A 62 1.12 2.86 -5.06
N PRO A 63 0.88 4.07 -4.52
CA PRO A 63 -0.45 4.52 -4.13
C PRO A 63 -1.20 5.14 -5.33
N PHE A 64 -1.48 4.36 -6.36
CA PHE A 64 -2.09 4.80 -7.63
C PHE A 64 -3.32 5.71 -7.45
N ALA A 65 -4.29 5.28 -6.64
CA ALA A 65 -5.52 6.03 -6.41
C ALA A 65 -5.26 7.40 -5.74
N THR A 66 -4.25 7.48 -4.87
CA THR A 66 -3.85 8.75 -4.26
C THR A 66 -3.20 9.67 -5.30
N ILE A 67 -2.35 9.12 -6.16
CA ILE A 67 -1.66 9.88 -7.21
C ILE A 67 -2.67 10.44 -8.22
N GLU A 68 -3.62 9.62 -8.67
CA GLU A 68 -4.70 10.03 -9.58
C GLU A 68 -5.51 11.19 -8.97
N ARG A 69 -6.01 11.02 -7.75
CA ARG A 69 -6.78 12.06 -7.04
C ARG A 69 -5.99 13.35 -6.81
N MET A 70 -4.71 13.25 -6.48
CA MET A 70 -3.86 14.44 -6.28
C MET A 70 -3.58 15.17 -7.59
N ALA A 71 -3.39 14.42 -8.69
CA ALA A 71 -3.20 14.99 -10.01
C ALA A 71 -4.50 15.64 -10.53
N GLU A 72 -5.67 15.06 -10.27
CA GLU A 72 -6.97 15.66 -10.58
C GLU A 72 -7.13 17.03 -9.91
N ASP A 73 -6.78 17.14 -8.62
CA ASP A 73 -6.92 18.36 -7.83
C ASP A 73 -5.93 19.46 -8.23
N ARG A 74 -4.69 19.08 -8.62
CA ARG A 74 -3.56 20.03 -8.65
C ARG A 74 -2.80 20.12 -9.95
N ALA A 75 -3.02 19.20 -10.89
CA ALA A 75 -2.19 19.07 -12.08
C ALA A 75 -3.00 18.74 -13.35
N MET A 76 -4.33 18.85 -13.31
CA MET A 76 -5.20 18.56 -14.46
C MET A 76 -4.77 19.36 -15.70
N ASP A 77 -4.42 20.64 -15.53
CA ASP A 77 -3.96 21.50 -16.62
C ASP A 77 -2.65 21.00 -17.25
N LEU A 78 -1.72 20.44 -16.46
CA LEU A 78 -0.48 19.87 -16.98
C LEU A 78 -0.74 18.57 -17.75
N VAL A 79 -1.66 17.73 -17.26
CA VAL A 79 -2.06 16.51 -17.96
C VAL A 79 -2.70 16.86 -19.31
N ALA A 80 -3.56 17.88 -19.35
CA ALA A 80 -4.18 18.37 -20.57
C ALA A 80 -3.18 19.04 -21.54
N ALA A 81 -2.25 19.85 -21.03
CA ALA A 81 -1.34 20.68 -21.83
C ALA A 81 -0.34 19.89 -22.70
N GLY A 82 -0.15 18.59 -22.46
CA GLY A 82 0.71 17.73 -23.27
C GLY A 82 0.02 16.47 -23.80
N ALA A 83 -1.32 16.46 -23.85
CA ALA A 83 -2.08 15.34 -24.40
C ALA A 83 -1.68 15.08 -25.87
N GLY A 84 -0.79 14.10 -26.08
CA GLY A 84 -0.25 13.74 -27.41
C GLY A 84 1.28 13.68 -27.49
N GLN A 85 2.01 14.28 -26.53
CA GLN A 85 3.46 14.10 -26.46
C GLN A 85 3.80 12.69 -25.97
N SER A 86 4.51 11.93 -26.81
CA SER A 86 5.01 10.60 -26.48
C SER A 86 6.49 10.70 -26.18
N THR A 87 6.85 10.56 -24.89
CA THR A 87 8.24 10.44 -24.44
C THR A 87 8.60 8.96 -24.41
N ALA A 88 9.74 8.60 -25.01
CA ALA A 88 10.28 7.25 -24.91
C ALA A 88 10.66 6.93 -23.46
N ILE A 89 10.56 5.66 -23.08
CA ILE A 89 10.74 5.23 -21.67
C ILE A 89 12.17 5.53 -21.21
N GLU A 90 13.14 5.29 -22.09
CA GLU A 90 14.57 5.48 -21.88
C GLU A 90 14.95 6.96 -21.63
N ASP A 91 14.09 7.87 -22.07
CA ASP A 91 14.29 9.31 -21.97
C ASP A 91 13.52 9.97 -20.83
N LEU A 92 12.71 9.21 -20.07
CA LEU A 92 11.87 9.75 -19.01
C LEU A 92 12.68 10.51 -17.95
N GLU A 93 13.79 9.95 -17.49
CA GLU A 93 14.60 10.60 -16.45
C GLU A 93 15.18 11.93 -16.92
N ARG A 94 15.66 11.99 -18.17
CA ARG A 94 16.15 13.24 -18.77
C ARG A 94 15.01 14.24 -18.92
N HIS A 95 13.86 13.80 -19.42
CA HIS A 95 12.68 14.63 -19.58
C HIS A 95 12.23 15.24 -18.25
N PHE A 96 12.18 14.46 -17.17
CA PHE A 96 11.83 14.99 -15.84
C PHE A 96 12.84 16.03 -15.35
N LYS A 97 14.15 15.81 -15.54
CA LYS A 97 15.18 16.80 -15.17
C LYS A 97 14.98 18.12 -15.90
N GLU A 98 14.70 18.08 -17.20
CA GLU A 98 14.44 19.26 -18.03
C GLU A 98 13.17 20.01 -17.58
N GLN A 99 12.07 19.29 -17.33
CA GLN A 99 10.81 19.91 -16.90
C GLN A 99 10.90 20.52 -15.49
N ILE A 100 11.62 19.84 -14.58
CA ILE A 100 11.90 20.36 -13.24
C ILE A 100 12.76 21.63 -13.33
N ALA A 101 13.83 21.61 -14.13
CA ALA A 101 14.69 22.78 -14.34
C ALA A 101 13.94 23.96 -15.00
N ALA A 102 12.98 23.66 -15.89
CA ALA A 102 12.14 24.66 -16.54
C ALA A 102 10.98 25.17 -15.65
N GLY A 103 10.82 24.65 -14.42
CA GLY A 103 9.72 25.01 -13.53
C GLY A 103 8.34 24.54 -14.00
N ARG A 104 8.28 23.62 -14.98
CA ARG A 104 7.03 23.08 -15.56
C ARG A 104 6.63 21.77 -14.89
N VAL A 105 6.66 21.76 -13.56
CA VAL A 105 6.41 20.58 -12.74
C VAL A 105 5.50 20.94 -11.57
N GLN A 106 4.48 20.13 -11.34
CA GLN A 106 3.75 20.15 -10.09
C GLN A 106 4.34 19.09 -9.17
N ARG A 107 4.95 19.51 -8.07
CA ARG A 107 5.46 18.60 -7.04
C ARG A 107 4.46 18.51 -5.90
N PHE A 108 4.21 17.28 -5.45
CA PHE A 108 3.50 17.04 -4.20
C PHE A 108 4.11 15.86 -3.47
N THR A 109 4.12 15.97 -2.14
CA THR A 109 4.55 14.89 -1.27
C THR A 109 3.33 14.38 -0.55
N PHE A 110 3.17 13.07 -0.57
CA PHE A 110 2.18 12.38 0.22
C PHE A 110 2.91 11.39 1.10
N SER A 111 2.84 11.64 2.39
CA SER A 111 3.13 10.62 3.36
C SER A 111 1.83 9.87 3.58
N GLU A 112 1.82 8.58 3.25
CA GLU A 112 0.72 7.71 3.64
C GLU A 112 0.80 7.51 5.15
N HIS A 113 0.43 8.54 5.92
CA HIS A 113 -0.04 8.35 7.27
C HIS A 113 -1.39 7.67 7.12
N THR A 114 -1.38 6.35 6.96
CA THR A 114 -2.33 5.63 7.77
C THR A 114 -1.75 5.74 9.18
N PRO A 115 -2.32 6.52 10.11
CA PRO A 115 -2.11 6.22 11.49
C PRO A 115 -2.77 4.84 11.69
N TYR A 116 -2.03 3.77 11.42
CA TYR A 116 -2.06 2.70 12.38
C TYR A 116 -1.43 3.36 13.60
N VAL A 117 -2.29 3.90 14.47
CA VAL A 117 -1.94 4.00 15.87
C VAL A 117 -1.88 2.53 16.29
N PRO A 118 -0.70 1.89 16.44
CA PRO A 118 -0.68 0.81 17.39
C PRO A 118 -1.16 1.49 18.68
N GLU A 119 -2.36 1.13 19.16
CA GLU A 119 -2.44 1.07 20.61
C GLU A 119 -1.20 0.30 21.05
N PRO A 120 -0.43 0.78 22.04
CA PRO A 120 0.66 0.00 22.59
C PRO A 120 0.12 -1.40 22.80
N VAL A 121 0.50 -2.35 21.94
CA VAL A 121 -0.01 -3.71 22.05
C VAL A 121 0.86 -4.27 23.15
N GLU A 122 0.48 -4.00 24.39
CA GLU A 122 1.07 -4.62 25.55
C GLU A 122 1.09 -6.11 25.24
N GLN A 123 2.25 -6.74 25.48
CA GLN A 123 2.36 -8.18 25.37
C GLN A 123 1.20 -8.75 26.20
N PRO A 124 0.30 -9.54 25.60
CA PRO A 124 -0.82 -10.09 26.33
C PRO A 124 -0.28 -10.81 27.56
N SER A 125 -0.66 -10.33 28.74
CA SER A 125 -0.15 -10.78 30.04
C SER A 125 -0.50 -12.23 30.36
N THR A 126 -1.35 -12.86 29.54
CA THR A 126 -1.81 -14.24 29.72
C THR A 126 -1.49 -15.06 28.48
N PRO A 127 -0.73 -16.17 28.62
CA PRO A 127 -0.54 -17.11 27.51
C PRO A 127 -1.88 -17.66 27.04
N LEU A 128 -2.11 -17.70 25.73
CA LEU A 128 -3.30 -18.32 25.15
C LEU A 128 -3.35 -19.80 25.50
N VAL A 129 -4.37 -20.20 26.25
CA VAL A 129 -4.66 -21.61 26.52
C VAL A 129 -5.66 -22.12 25.49
N ARG A 130 -5.50 -23.37 25.05
CA ARG A 130 -6.45 -24.02 24.17
C ARG A 130 -7.86 -24.00 24.79
N PRO A 131 -8.87 -23.45 24.09
CA PRO A 131 -10.21 -23.35 24.64
C PRO A 131 -10.92 -24.70 24.57
N GLN A 132 -11.72 -25.02 25.59
CA GLN A 132 -12.70 -26.11 25.51
C GLN A 132 -13.93 -25.69 24.67
N ARG A 133 -14.28 -24.40 24.69
CA ARG A 133 -15.36 -23.81 23.87
C ARG A 133 -14.91 -22.47 23.30
N ILE A 134 -15.23 -22.22 22.03
CA ILE A 134 -14.91 -20.95 21.37
C ILE A 134 -15.90 -19.88 21.83
N THR A 135 -15.46 -18.97 22.69
CA THR A 135 -16.21 -17.82 23.19
C THR A 135 -15.73 -16.53 22.50
N ASP A 136 -16.53 -15.47 22.57
CA ASP A 136 -16.14 -14.16 22.03
C ASP A 136 -14.92 -13.59 22.78
N ASP A 137 -14.79 -13.83 24.09
CA ASP A 137 -13.61 -13.41 24.85
C ASP A 137 -12.34 -14.15 24.41
N PHE A 138 -12.43 -15.46 24.18
CA PHE A 138 -11.33 -16.20 23.58
C PHE A 138 -10.94 -15.65 22.19
N LEU A 139 -11.92 -15.23 21.38
CA LEU A 139 -11.63 -14.63 20.07
C LEU A 139 -10.99 -13.23 20.18
N LYS A 140 -11.31 -12.46 21.23
CA LYS A 140 -10.61 -11.20 21.56
C LYS A 140 -9.17 -11.47 21.97
N ASP A 141 -8.92 -12.50 22.79
CA ASP A 141 -7.57 -12.88 23.21
C ASP A 141 -6.73 -13.35 22.00
N VAL A 142 -7.32 -14.16 21.11
CA VAL A 142 -6.70 -14.54 19.83
C VAL A 142 -6.41 -13.31 18.96
N ALA A 143 -7.32 -12.32 18.93
CA ALA A 143 -7.11 -11.09 18.17
C ALA A 143 -5.98 -10.24 18.76
N ALA A 144 -5.89 -10.11 20.08
CA ALA A 144 -4.81 -9.43 20.79
C ALA A 144 -3.45 -10.09 20.51
N GLN A 145 -3.36 -11.42 20.67
CA GLN A 145 -2.12 -12.15 20.36
C GLN A 145 -1.74 -12.03 18.89
N TYR A 146 -2.72 -12.13 17.98
CA TYR A 146 -2.48 -11.97 16.54
C TYR A 146 -1.87 -10.60 16.22
N ARG A 147 -2.41 -9.53 16.82
CA ARG A 147 -1.89 -8.16 16.65
C ARG A 147 -0.48 -8.01 17.21
N TRP A 148 -0.22 -8.58 18.40
CA TRP A 148 1.11 -8.53 19.01
C TRP A 148 2.16 -9.30 18.17
N LEU A 149 1.84 -10.51 17.71
CA LEU A 149 2.72 -11.32 16.85
C LEU A 149 2.98 -10.62 15.50
N ALA A 150 1.93 -10.08 14.89
CA ALA A 150 2.06 -9.29 13.66
C ALA A 150 2.93 -8.04 13.88
N HIS A 151 2.84 -7.40 15.04
CA HIS A 151 3.67 -6.25 15.40
C HIS A 151 5.16 -6.60 15.48
N ILE A 152 5.51 -7.72 16.11
CA ILE A 152 6.90 -8.20 16.20
C ILE A 152 7.41 -8.92 14.94
N ASN A 153 6.61 -8.97 13.86
CA ASN A 153 6.91 -9.64 12.58
C ASN A 153 7.06 -11.16 12.66
N GLU A 154 6.40 -11.77 13.64
CA GLU A 154 6.32 -13.22 13.75
C GLU A 154 5.07 -13.72 13.03
N ALA A 155 5.15 -14.91 12.43
CA ALA A 155 4.02 -15.52 11.73
C ALA A 155 2.93 -15.89 12.76
N PRO A 156 1.76 -15.21 12.79
CA PRO A 156 0.85 -15.33 13.93
C PRO A 156 0.19 -16.71 14.03
N GLY A 157 -0.09 -17.34 12.89
CA GLY A 157 -0.76 -18.64 12.84
C GLY A 157 0.10 -19.75 13.47
N PRO A 158 1.34 -19.96 13.01
CA PRO A 158 2.28 -20.90 13.62
C PRO A 158 2.57 -20.61 15.10
N ALA A 159 2.84 -19.35 15.47
CA ALA A 159 3.17 -18.99 16.85
C ALA A 159 2.00 -19.22 17.82
N ILE A 160 0.77 -18.88 17.44
CA ILE A 160 -0.42 -19.19 18.26
C ILE A 160 -0.66 -20.72 18.33
N ALA A 161 -0.36 -21.45 17.27
CA ALA A 161 -0.50 -22.91 17.25
C ALA A 161 0.49 -23.58 18.21
N GLU A 162 1.74 -23.11 18.24
CA GLU A 162 2.77 -23.54 19.17
C GLU A 162 2.39 -23.21 20.61
N GLN A 163 1.94 -21.98 20.88
CA GLN A 163 1.52 -21.52 22.20
C GLN A 163 0.32 -22.32 22.75
N THR A 164 -0.64 -22.68 21.90
CA THR A 164 -1.87 -23.38 22.31
C THR A 164 -1.80 -24.91 22.17
N GLY A 165 -0.78 -25.44 21.51
CA GLY A 165 -0.71 -26.85 21.11
C GLY A 165 -1.81 -27.28 20.13
N ALA A 166 -2.51 -26.33 19.50
CA ALA A 166 -3.58 -26.61 18.54
C ALA A 166 -3.04 -26.70 17.11
N PRO A 167 -3.64 -27.51 16.22
CA PRO A 167 -3.24 -27.51 14.81
C PRO A 167 -3.39 -26.13 14.17
N VAL A 168 -2.45 -25.74 13.30
CA VAL A 168 -2.45 -24.44 12.60
C VAL A 168 -3.78 -24.16 11.88
N ARG A 169 -4.39 -25.19 11.27
CA ARG A 169 -5.71 -25.08 10.62
C ARG A 169 -6.81 -24.66 11.59
N THR A 170 -6.77 -25.13 12.83
CA THR A 170 -7.71 -24.78 13.89
C THR A 170 -7.54 -23.32 14.29
N VAL A 171 -6.29 -22.88 14.45
CA VAL A 171 -5.94 -21.48 14.73
C VAL A 171 -6.41 -20.55 13.59
N GLN A 172 -6.20 -20.93 12.34
CA GLN A 172 -6.74 -20.19 11.19
C GLN A 172 -8.27 -20.08 11.24
N GLY A 173 -8.95 -21.15 11.69
CA GLY A 173 -10.39 -21.14 11.96
C GLY A 173 -10.80 -20.14 13.05
N TRP A 174 -10.02 -20.00 14.12
CA TRP A 174 -10.24 -19.00 15.16
C TRP A 174 -10.05 -17.57 14.64
N ILE A 175 -8.96 -17.34 13.90
CA ILE A 175 -8.67 -16.04 13.27
C ILE A 175 -9.81 -15.64 12.32
N LEU A 176 -10.32 -16.58 11.51
CA LEU A 176 -11.45 -16.32 10.61
C LEU A 176 -12.72 -15.95 11.39
N ARG A 177 -13.00 -16.63 12.52
CA ARG A 177 -14.14 -16.31 13.38
C ARG A 177 -13.96 -14.93 14.05
N ALA A 178 -12.76 -14.60 14.52
CA ALA A 178 -12.44 -13.30 15.08
C ALA A 178 -12.66 -12.16 14.04
N ARG A 179 -12.28 -12.39 12.78
CA ARG A 179 -12.59 -11.46 11.66
C ARG A 179 -14.08 -11.32 11.41
N LYS A 180 -14.82 -12.44 11.34
CA LYS A 180 -16.28 -12.42 11.15
C LYS A 180 -17.02 -11.69 12.28
N ARG A 181 -16.47 -11.73 13.49
CA ARG A 181 -17.00 -11.05 14.68
C ARG A 181 -16.56 -9.58 14.81
N GLY A 182 -15.70 -9.09 13.92
CA GLY A 182 -15.20 -7.71 13.94
C GLY A 182 -14.04 -7.45 14.90
N PHE A 183 -13.49 -8.48 15.55
CA PHE A 183 -12.32 -8.32 16.44
C PHE A 183 -11.00 -8.19 15.66
N LEU A 184 -10.95 -8.63 14.40
CA LEU A 184 -9.81 -8.43 13.51
C LEU A 184 -10.28 -7.79 12.21
N PRO A 185 -9.43 -6.97 11.55
CA PRO A 185 -9.75 -6.42 10.25
C PRO A 185 -10.03 -7.55 9.26
N PRO A 186 -10.98 -7.34 8.31
CA PRO A 186 -11.27 -8.33 7.30
C PRO A 186 -9.99 -8.70 6.54
N GLY A 187 -9.82 -9.99 6.27
CA GLY A 187 -8.70 -10.45 5.46
C GLY A 187 -8.80 -9.77 4.10
N ARG A 188 -7.72 -9.15 3.62
CA ARG A 188 -7.68 -8.65 2.24
C ARG A 188 -7.92 -9.87 1.33
N PRO A 189 -8.93 -9.85 0.45
CA PRO A 189 -9.07 -10.92 -0.54
C PRO A 189 -7.76 -11.01 -1.30
N GLY A 190 -7.19 -12.21 -1.38
CA GLY A 190 -6.03 -12.44 -2.24
C GLY A 190 -6.43 -12.00 -3.64
N ARG A 191 -5.60 -11.18 -4.29
CA ARG A 191 -5.71 -10.98 -5.74
C ARG A 191 -5.38 -12.33 -6.36
N ALA A 192 -6.40 -13.13 -6.62
CA ALA A 192 -6.31 -14.22 -7.58
C ALA A 192 -6.07 -13.56 -8.94
N GLY A 193 -4.83 -13.66 -9.42
CA GLY A 193 -4.45 -13.47 -10.81
C GLY A 193 -4.14 -14.84 -11.39
#